data_AF-A0A1F7WIN9-F1
#
_entry.id   AF-A0A1F7WIN9-F1
#
_cell.length_a   1.000
_cell.length_b   1.000
_cell.length_c   1.000
_cell.angle_alpha   90.00
_cell.angle_beta   90.00
_cell.angle_gamma   90.00
#
_symmetry.space_group_name_H-M   'P 1'
#
loop_
_entity.id
_entity.type
_entity.pdbx_description
1 polymer ?
#
loop_
_entity_poly.entity_id
_entity_poly.type
_entity_poly.pdbx_seq_one_letter_code
_entity_poly.pdbx_strand_id
1 'polypeptide(L)'
;MEVKIIDSTNKQIGKRNLPKQFEEEVRLDLIKRALFALQSHKRQPYGSSPEAGKRHSVRISKRRRDYRGSYGLGISRTPRKIMARRGTRMTWTGAFVPFTVGGRRAHPPKVEKIWGEKINKKERRKAIRCAIAATMNIDLVKSKHAIPKDFPFLISQKFEGLDKTKS
;
A
#
# COMPACT_ATOMS: atom_id res chain seq x y z
N MET A 1 -12.65 11.96 33.34
CA MET A 1 -11.44 12.83 33.37
C MET A 1 -11.79 14.29 33.05
N GLU A 2 -11.20 15.29 33.74
CA GLU A 2 -11.41 16.72 33.47
C GLU A 2 -10.24 17.34 32.69
N VAL A 3 -10.53 18.15 31.66
CA VAL A 3 -9.53 18.85 30.84
C VAL A 3 -9.78 20.35 30.83
N LYS A 4 -8.70 21.13 30.83
CA LYS A 4 -8.72 22.61 30.80
C LYS A 4 -9.07 23.12 29.40
N ILE A 5 -9.90 24.16 29.33
CA ILE A 5 -10.20 24.90 28.09
C ILE A 5 -9.33 26.17 28.05
N ILE A 6 -8.62 26.36 26.95
CA ILE A 6 -7.68 27.46 26.72
C ILE A 6 -8.19 28.33 25.55
N ASP A 7 -7.98 29.64 25.64
CA ASP A 7 -8.26 30.61 24.57
C ASP A 7 -7.08 30.83 23.61
N SER A 8 -7.29 31.56 22.51
CA SER A 8 -6.23 31.92 21.55
C SER A 8 -5.05 32.68 22.17
N THR A 9 -5.27 33.35 23.30
CA THR A 9 -4.25 34.08 24.08
C THR A 9 -3.61 33.23 25.19
N ASN A 10 -3.79 31.90 25.14
CA ASN A 10 -3.28 30.92 26.09
C ASN A 10 -3.82 31.08 27.53
N LYS A 11 -4.99 31.72 27.70
CA LYS A 11 -5.67 31.90 28.99
C LYS A 11 -6.68 30.79 29.24
N GLN A 12 -6.77 30.31 30.49
CA GLN A 12 -7.72 29.27 30.89
C GLN A 12 -9.12 29.86 31.09
N ILE A 13 -10.11 29.39 30.33
CA ILE A 13 -11.51 29.85 30.39
C ILE A 13 -12.34 28.96 31.33
N GLY A 14 -12.06 27.66 31.36
CA GLY A 14 -12.85 26.71 32.15
C GLY A 14 -12.30 25.28 32.14
N LYS A 15 -13.10 24.34 32.65
CA LYS A 15 -12.83 22.89 32.62
C LYS A 15 -14.03 22.15 32.07
N ARG A 16 -13.81 21.02 31.39
CA ARG A 16 -14.88 20.16 30.88
C ARG A 16 -14.58 18.70 31.15
N ASN A 17 -15.63 17.95 31.47
CA ASN A 17 -15.59 16.50 31.60
C ASN A 17 -15.50 15.83 30.23
N LEU A 18 -14.53 14.94 30.08
CA LEU A 18 -14.38 14.09 28.90
C LEU A 18 -15.42 12.96 28.92
N PRO A 19 -15.86 12.52 27.74
CA PRO A 19 -16.78 11.41 27.63
C PRO A 19 -16.08 10.06 27.89
N LYS A 20 -16.88 9.02 28.19
CA LYS A 20 -16.40 7.69 28.65
C LYS A 20 -15.39 7.00 27.72
N GLN A 21 -15.36 7.36 26.44
CA GLN A 21 -14.47 6.75 25.43
C GLN A 21 -12.99 7.03 25.71
N PHE A 22 -12.65 8.08 26.46
CA PHE A 22 -11.28 8.40 26.84
C PHE A 22 -10.73 7.55 27.99
N GLU A 23 -11.61 6.83 28.70
CA GLU A 23 -11.27 5.97 29.84
C GLU A 23 -11.04 4.51 29.41
N GLU A 24 -11.15 4.21 28.12
CA GLU A 24 -10.97 2.86 27.60
C GLU A 24 -9.49 2.44 27.54
N GLU A 25 -9.21 1.16 27.70
CA GLU A 25 -7.84 0.64 27.72
C GLU A 25 -7.13 0.84 26.37
N VAL A 26 -5.86 1.27 26.42
CA VAL A 26 -5.03 1.49 25.23
C VAL A 26 -4.50 0.17 24.68
N ARG A 27 -5.25 -0.39 23.73
CA ARG A 27 -4.91 -1.65 23.04
C ARG A 27 -4.21 -1.41 21.70
N LEU A 28 -2.88 -1.47 21.71
CA LEU A 28 -2.05 -1.23 20.53
C LEU A 28 -2.19 -2.30 19.43
N ASP A 29 -2.53 -3.53 19.79
CA ASP A 29 -2.81 -4.64 18.86
C ASP A 29 -4.00 -4.32 17.94
N LEU A 30 -5.13 -3.91 18.50
CA LEU A 30 -6.33 -3.55 17.76
C LEU A 30 -6.13 -2.32 16.89
N ILE A 31 -5.40 -1.32 17.41
CA ILE A 31 -5.09 -0.09 16.66
C ILE A 31 -4.22 -0.41 15.44
N LYS A 32 -3.15 -1.20 15.61
CA LYS A 32 -2.24 -1.59 14.51
C LYS A 32 -2.98 -2.37 13.43
N ARG A 33 -3.78 -3.36 13.82
CA ARG A 33 -4.57 -4.16 12.86
C ARG A 33 -5.56 -3.29 12.08
N ALA A 34 -6.27 -2.39 12.76
CA ALA A 34 -7.17 -1.46 12.09
C ALA A 34 -6.46 -0.52 11.11
N LEU A 35 -5.26 -0.06 11.47
CA LEU A 35 -4.45 0.81 10.62
C LEU A 35 -3.97 0.09 9.35
N PHE A 36 -3.47 -1.14 9.45
CA PHE A 36 -3.06 -1.91 8.26
C PHE A 36 -4.24 -2.17 7.31
N ALA A 37 -5.40 -2.54 7.86
CA ALA A 37 -6.59 -2.72 7.05
C ALA A 37 -7.00 -1.42 6.34
N LEU A 38 -7.00 -0.27 7.03
CA LEU A 38 -7.31 1.02 6.41
C LEU A 38 -6.28 1.44 5.34
N GLN A 39 -4.99 1.21 5.58
CA GLN A 39 -3.94 1.49 4.61
C GLN A 39 -4.08 0.61 3.36
N SER A 40 -4.48 -0.65 3.54
CA SER A 40 -4.72 -1.58 2.43
C SER A 40 -5.84 -1.10 1.50
N HIS A 41 -6.88 -0.43 2.05
CA HIS A 41 -8.01 0.11 1.28
C HIS A 41 -7.63 1.32 0.44
N LYS A 42 -6.65 2.13 0.89
CA LYS A 42 -6.18 3.31 0.16
C LYS A 42 -5.28 2.96 -1.03
N ARG A 43 -4.85 1.71 -1.16
CA ARG A 43 -3.92 1.28 -2.19
C ARG A 43 -4.58 1.19 -3.57
N GLN A 44 -3.99 1.86 -4.56
CA GLN A 44 -4.43 1.76 -5.95
C GLN A 44 -3.98 0.42 -6.57
N PRO A 45 -4.86 -0.29 -7.30
CA PRO A 45 -4.48 -1.51 -8.00
C PRO A 45 -3.49 -1.20 -9.13
N TYR A 46 -2.50 -2.06 -9.28
CA TYR A 46 -1.49 -1.96 -10.33
C TYR A 46 -1.24 -3.35 -10.93
N GLY A 47 -0.85 -3.36 -12.20
CA GLY A 47 -0.56 -4.60 -12.91
C GLY A 47 0.08 -4.34 -14.26
N SER A 48 0.70 -5.37 -14.82
CA SER A 48 1.19 -5.34 -16.20
C SER A 48 0.09 -5.76 -17.17
N SER A 49 0.14 -5.28 -18.42
CA SER A 49 -0.75 -5.76 -19.48
C SER A 49 -0.72 -7.30 -19.59
N PRO A 50 -1.88 -7.98 -19.74
CA PRO A 50 -1.95 -9.44 -19.86
C PRO A 50 -1.09 -10.03 -21.00
N GLU A 51 -0.84 -9.23 -22.04
CA GLU A 51 -0.08 -9.59 -23.24
C GLU A 51 1.38 -9.13 -23.21
N ALA A 52 1.83 -8.48 -22.13
CA ALA A 52 3.20 -7.97 -22.01
C ALA A 52 4.22 -9.12 -22.22
N GLY A 53 5.12 -8.94 -23.20
CA GLY A 53 6.12 -9.94 -23.56
C GLY A 53 5.59 -11.21 -24.26
N LYS A 54 4.30 -11.24 -24.63
CA LYS A 54 3.66 -12.38 -25.31
C LYS A 54 3.30 -12.12 -26.79
N ARG A 55 3.40 -10.88 -27.28
CA ARG A 55 3.05 -10.47 -28.65
C ARG A 55 4.06 -10.90 -29.73
N HIS A 56 4.71 -12.05 -29.55
CA HIS A 56 5.72 -12.56 -30.46
C HIS A 56 5.34 -13.95 -30.97
N SER A 57 5.49 -14.18 -32.28
CA SER A 57 5.36 -15.51 -32.87
C SER A 57 6.64 -16.32 -32.59
N VAL A 58 6.58 -17.19 -31.58
CA VAL A 58 7.74 -17.90 -31.04
C VAL A 58 7.78 -19.40 -31.36
N ARG A 59 7.12 -19.82 -32.45
CA ARG A 59 7.02 -21.23 -32.84
C ARG A 59 8.38 -21.80 -33.25
N ILE A 60 8.86 -22.77 -32.47
CA ILE A 60 10.01 -23.62 -32.76
C ILE A 60 9.57 -25.07 -32.67
N SER A 61 9.92 -25.87 -33.69
CA SER A 61 9.71 -27.30 -33.66
C SER A 61 10.74 -27.99 -32.76
N LYS A 62 10.25 -28.87 -31.89
CA LYS A 62 11.10 -29.79 -31.11
C LYS A 62 11.24 -31.14 -31.79
N ARG A 63 10.78 -31.28 -33.04
CA ARG A 63 10.94 -32.49 -33.83
C ARG A 63 12.31 -32.50 -34.52
N ARG A 64 12.92 -33.68 -34.61
CA ARG A 64 14.21 -33.86 -35.30
C ARG A 64 14.02 -33.71 -36.82
N ARG A 65 14.96 -33.04 -37.50
CA ARG A 65 14.94 -32.79 -38.96
C ARG A 65 13.67 -32.09 -39.46
N ASP A 66 13.06 -31.26 -38.60
CA ASP A 66 11.89 -30.48 -38.96
C ASP A 66 12.25 -29.02 -39.26
N TYR A 67 11.45 -28.39 -40.11
CA TYR A 67 11.60 -26.98 -40.42
C TYR A 67 11.32 -26.13 -39.16
N ARG A 68 12.12 -25.07 -38.95
CA ARG A 68 12.12 -24.28 -37.71
C ARG A 68 12.45 -25.11 -36.46
N GLY A 69 13.29 -26.14 -36.62
CA GLY A 69 13.73 -27.00 -35.53
C GLY A 69 14.85 -26.42 -34.66
N SER A 70 14.93 -26.83 -33.40
CA SER A 70 16.07 -26.52 -32.51
C SER A 70 17.22 -27.54 -32.56
N TYR A 71 17.01 -28.69 -33.20
CA TYR A 71 17.97 -29.80 -33.21
C TYR A 71 19.08 -29.58 -34.24
N GLY A 72 20.31 -29.93 -33.89
CA GLY A 72 21.47 -29.88 -34.80
C GLY A 72 22.07 -28.49 -35.01
N LEU A 73 21.61 -27.47 -34.28
CA LEU A 73 22.06 -26.08 -34.41
C LEU A 73 22.89 -25.57 -33.21
N GLY A 74 23.11 -26.40 -32.18
CA GLY A 74 23.87 -25.99 -30.98
C GLY A 74 23.19 -24.92 -30.12
N ILE A 75 21.87 -24.74 -30.26
CA ILE A 75 21.09 -23.72 -29.54
C ILE A 75 20.19 -24.32 -28.47
N SER A 76 19.82 -23.53 -27.46
CA SER A 76 18.83 -23.91 -26.46
C SER A 76 17.42 -24.10 -27.06
N ARG A 77 16.60 -24.93 -26.41
CA ARG A 77 15.20 -25.23 -26.78
C ARG A 77 14.19 -24.14 -26.35
N THR A 78 14.67 -22.97 -25.97
CA THR A 78 13.83 -21.82 -25.59
C THR A 78 13.00 -21.36 -26.80
N PRO A 79 11.73 -20.94 -26.63
CA PRO A 79 10.97 -20.23 -27.66
C PRO A 79 11.75 -19.00 -28.19
N ARG A 80 11.76 -18.82 -29.51
CA ARG A 80 12.48 -17.71 -30.17
C ARG A 80 11.62 -17.13 -31.28
N LYS A 81 11.72 -15.81 -31.46
CA LYS A 81 11.14 -15.10 -32.60
C LYS A 81 12.14 -15.06 -33.75
N ILE A 82 11.64 -15.13 -34.97
CA ILE A 82 12.47 -15.01 -36.19
C ILE A 82 12.69 -13.52 -36.46
N MET A 83 13.95 -13.11 -36.55
CA MET A 83 14.34 -11.76 -36.95
C MET A 83 14.56 -11.69 -38.46
N ALA A 84 15.26 -12.69 -39.01
CA ALA A 84 15.52 -12.80 -40.45
C ALA A 84 15.62 -14.27 -40.87
N ARG A 85 15.38 -14.56 -42.14
CA ARG A 85 15.45 -15.91 -42.73
C ARG A 85 16.18 -15.87 -44.07
N ARG A 86 17.12 -16.80 -44.26
CA ARG A 86 17.75 -17.11 -45.55
C ARG A 86 17.69 -18.63 -45.78
N GLY A 87 16.73 -19.07 -46.58
CA GLY A 87 16.48 -20.50 -46.82
C GLY A 87 16.06 -21.24 -45.54
N THR A 88 16.86 -22.23 -45.14
CA THR A 88 16.70 -23.01 -43.90
C THR A 88 17.46 -22.42 -42.71
N ARG A 89 18.40 -21.49 -42.94
CA ARG A 89 19.08 -20.75 -41.87
C ARG A 89 18.23 -19.56 -41.45
N MET A 90 18.13 -19.35 -40.16
CA MET A 90 17.30 -18.31 -39.55
C MET A 90 18.08 -17.64 -38.43
N THR A 91 17.90 -16.34 -38.31
CA THR A 91 18.42 -15.55 -37.18
C THR A 91 17.28 -15.39 -36.19
N TRP A 92 17.50 -15.82 -34.96
CA TRP A 92 16.46 -15.87 -33.94
C TRP A 92 16.92 -15.30 -32.62
N THR A 93 15.99 -14.69 -31.91
CA THR A 93 16.22 -14.17 -30.56
C THR A 93 15.24 -14.83 -29.59
N GLY A 94 15.72 -15.22 -28.41
CA GLY A 94 14.86 -15.74 -27.35
C GLY A 94 13.75 -14.75 -27.02
N ALA A 95 12.52 -15.23 -26.88
CA ALA A 95 11.35 -14.41 -26.59
C ALA A 95 10.33 -15.22 -25.79
N PHE A 96 9.26 -14.57 -25.33
CA PHE A 96 8.13 -15.16 -24.59
C PHE A 96 8.42 -15.69 -23.18
N VAL A 97 9.67 -15.99 -22.84
CA VAL A 97 10.04 -16.64 -21.57
C VAL A 97 10.67 -15.61 -20.59
N PRO A 98 10.48 -15.73 -19.27
CA PRO A 98 10.96 -14.75 -18.28
C PRO A 98 12.45 -14.48 -18.26
N PHE A 99 13.30 -15.45 -18.61
CA PHE A 99 14.75 -15.23 -18.64
C PHE A 99 15.24 -14.59 -19.95
N THR A 100 14.34 -14.27 -20.89
CA THR A 100 14.70 -13.65 -22.18
C THR A 100 14.39 -12.15 -22.16
N VAL A 101 15.24 -11.36 -22.80
CA VAL A 101 15.03 -9.91 -22.98
C VAL A 101 13.75 -9.70 -23.80
N GLY A 102 12.81 -8.89 -23.28
CA GLY A 102 11.51 -8.66 -23.91
C GLY A 102 10.52 -9.83 -23.80
N GLY A 103 10.83 -10.87 -23.02
CA GLY A 103 9.92 -11.95 -22.68
C GLY A 103 8.91 -11.60 -21.58
N ARG A 104 7.94 -12.47 -21.35
CA ARG A 104 6.92 -12.27 -20.29
C ARG A 104 7.54 -12.45 -18.90
N ARG A 105 7.13 -11.65 -17.92
CA ARG A 105 7.50 -11.89 -16.51
C ARG A 105 6.87 -13.18 -15.98
N ALA A 106 7.57 -13.92 -15.11
CA ALA A 106 6.97 -15.00 -14.32
C ALA A 106 6.15 -14.39 -13.18
N HIS A 107 4.89 -14.81 -13.05
CA HIS A 107 3.92 -14.26 -12.08
C HIS A 107 3.86 -12.72 -12.10
N PRO A 108 3.42 -12.12 -13.23
CA PRO A 108 3.29 -10.68 -13.32
C PRO A 108 2.29 -10.12 -12.28
N PRO A 109 2.45 -8.87 -11.84
CA PRO A 109 1.44 -8.21 -11.01
C PRO A 109 0.11 -8.13 -11.77
N LYS A 110 -0.96 -8.59 -11.13
CA LYS A 110 -2.31 -8.58 -11.67
C LYS A 110 -3.15 -7.50 -10.99
N VAL A 111 -3.90 -6.76 -11.81
CA VAL A 111 -4.86 -5.75 -11.35
C VAL A 111 -5.96 -6.39 -10.51
N GLU A 112 -6.34 -7.63 -10.84
CA GLU A 112 -7.37 -8.44 -10.16
C GLU A 112 -7.05 -8.79 -8.70
N LYS A 113 -5.82 -8.52 -8.22
CA LYS A 113 -5.45 -8.85 -6.85
C LYS A 113 -6.26 -8.01 -5.87
N ILE A 114 -6.95 -8.69 -4.95
CA ILE A 114 -7.65 -8.04 -3.83
C ILE A 114 -6.60 -7.61 -2.80
N TRP A 115 -6.44 -6.30 -2.67
CA TRP A 115 -5.52 -5.69 -1.68
C TRP A 115 -6.20 -5.38 -0.36
N GLY A 116 -7.50 -5.10 -0.37
CA GLY A 116 -8.22 -4.65 0.80
C GLY A 116 -8.44 -5.76 1.82
N GLU A 117 -7.92 -5.57 3.03
CA GLU A 117 -8.16 -6.48 4.15
C GLU A 117 -9.52 -6.19 4.79
N LYS A 118 -10.30 -7.23 5.07
CA LYS A 118 -11.59 -7.08 5.73
C LYS A 118 -11.41 -6.83 7.21
N ILE A 119 -12.11 -5.83 7.75
CA ILE A 119 -12.18 -5.53 9.18
C ILE A 119 -13.62 -5.53 9.69
N ASN A 120 -13.81 -6.07 10.89
CA ASN A 120 -15.11 -6.08 11.54
C ASN A 120 -15.52 -4.68 12.02
N LYS A 121 -16.80 -4.32 11.88
CA LYS A 121 -17.32 -3.01 12.33
C LYS A 121 -17.08 -2.77 13.82
N LYS A 122 -17.27 -3.81 14.66
CA LYS A 122 -17.06 -3.73 16.12
C LYS A 122 -15.59 -3.49 16.47
N GLU A 123 -14.68 -4.20 15.78
CA GLU A 123 -13.24 -4.05 15.94
C GLU A 123 -12.77 -2.65 15.55
N ARG A 124 -13.18 -2.16 14.37
CA ARG A 124 -12.88 -0.80 13.92
C ARG A 124 -13.35 0.26 14.93
N ARG A 125 -14.58 0.15 15.44
CA ARG A 125 -15.12 1.08 16.44
C ARG A 125 -14.35 1.02 17.77
N LYS A 126 -13.92 -0.17 18.20
CA LYS A 126 -13.11 -0.32 19.42
C LYS A 126 -11.71 0.26 19.23
N ALA A 127 -11.07 0.01 18.09
CA ALA A 127 -9.75 0.57 17.77
C ALA A 127 -9.75 2.10 17.77
N ILE A 128 -10.80 2.74 17.26
CA ILE A 128 -10.95 4.21 17.32
C ILE A 128 -11.04 4.70 18.77
N ARG A 129 -11.84 4.05 19.62
CA ARG A 129 -11.94 4.41 21.05
C ARG A 129 -10.61 4.25 21.78
N CYS A 130 -9.92 3.14 21.59
CA CYS A 130 -8.58 2.91 22.15
C CYS A 130 -7.56 3.96 21.65
N ALA A 131 -7.64 4.37 20.38
CA ALA A 131 -6.76 5.40 19.83
C ALA A 131 -7.03 6.79 20.42
N ILE A 132 -8.30 7.13 20.66
CA ILE A 132 -8.70 8.37 21.33
C ILE A 132 -8.24 8.36 22.79
N ALA A 133 -8.37 7.25 23.51
CA ALA A 133 -7.84 7.12 24.87
C ALA A 133 -6.31 7.30 24.90
N ALA A 134 -5.59 6.80 23.89
CA ALA A 134 -4.13 6.93 23.79
C ALA A 134 -3.66 8.39 23.70
N THR A 135 -4.48 9.33 23.20
CA THR A 135 -4.09 10.75 23.12
C THR A 135 -4.03 11.42 24.50
N MET A 136 -4.67 10.84 25.53
CA MET A 136 -4.62 11.36 26.90
C MET A 136 -3.41 10.86 27.68
N ASN A 137 -2.69 9.84 27.19
CA ASN A 137 -1.48 9.35 27.83
C ASN A 137 -0.27 10.20 27.42
N ILE A 138 0.21 11.02 28.34
CA ILE A 138 1.31 11.98 28.12
C ILE A 138 2.59 11.27 27.65
N ASP A 139 2.95 10.12 28.22
CA ASP A 139 4.17 9.40 27.86
C ASP A 139 4.13 8.90 26.41
N LEU A 140 2.99 8.34 26.00
CA LEU A 140 2.78 7.87 24.63
C LEU A 140 2.84 9.02 23.61
N VAL A 141 2.24 10.17 23.92
CA VAL A 141 2.30 11.33 23.02
C VAL A 141 3.73 11.91 22.99
N LYS A 142 4.41 11.98 24.14
CA LYS A 142 5.74 12.60 24.25
C LYS A 142 6.80 11.80 23.50
N SER A 143 6.60 10.50 23.37
CA SER A 143 7.46 9.64 22.54
C SER A 143 7.39 9.96 21.04
N LYS A 144 6.30 10.60 20.57
CA LYS A 144 6.06 10.85 19.12
C LYS A 144 6.06 12.33 18.75
N HIS A 145 5.78 13.21 19.69
CA HIS A 145 5.59 14.64 19.46
C HIS A 145 6.32 15.47 20.52
N ALA A 146 6.79 16.65 20.13
CA ALA A 146 7.22 17.67 21.07
C ALA A 146 5.98 18.35 21.67
N ILE A 147 5.74 18.15 22.97
CA ILE A 147 4.52 18.59 23.66
C ILE A 147 4.80 19.84 24.52
N PRO A 148 3.91 20.84 24.54
CA PRO A 148 3.93 21.91 25.54
C PRO A 148 3.64 21.39 26.95
N LYS A 149 4.04 22.14 27.98
CA LYS A 149 3.86 21.74 29.39
C LYS A 149 2.38 21.62 29.81
N ASP A 150 1.47 22.31 29.12
CA ASP A 150 0.04 22.41 29.47
C ASP A 150 -0.86 21.35 28.82
N PHE A 151 -0.28 20.30 28.22
CA PHE A 151 -1.04 19.20 27.62
C PHE A 151 -1.56 18.22 28.69
N PRO A 152 -2.79 17.68 28.58
CA PRO A 152 -3.81 17.89 27.53
C PRO A 152 -4.67 19.16 27.73
N PHE A 153 -5.07 19.80 26.64
CA PHE A 153 -5.95 20.98 26.63
C PHE A 153 -7.01 20.91 25.54
N LEU A 154 -8.09 21.68 25.72
CA LEU A 154 -9.14 21.91 24.72
C LEU A 154 -9.10 23.38 24.28
N ILE A 155 -9.33 23.65 23.00
CA ILE A 155 -9.38 25.02 22.46
C ILE A 155 -10.84 25.49 22.44
N SER A 156 -11.06 26.78 22.70
CA SER A 156 -12.39 27.41 22.60
C SER A 156 -12.95 27.35 21.17
N GLN A 157 -14.28 27.21 21.02
CA GLN A 157 -14.94 27.12 19.71
C GLN A 157 -14.73 28.36 18.83
N LYS A 158 -14.39 29.51 19.45
CA LYS A 158 -14.08 30.76 18.74
C LYS A 158 -12.96 30.60 17.69
N PHE A 159 -12.09 29.60 17.86
CA PHE A 159 -11.02 29.30 16.91
C PHE A 159 -11.53 28.84 15.53
N GLU A 160 -12.71 28.25 15.43
CA GLU A 160 -13.29 27.80 14.15
C GLU A 160 -13.63 28.96 13.20
N GLY A 161 -13.83 30.17 13.73
CA GLY A 161 -14.21 31.36 12.97
C GLY A 161 -13.04 32.22 12.46
N LEU A 162 -11.81 31.70 12.45
CA LEU A 162 -10.65 32.43 11.93
C LEU A 162 -10.58 32.35 10.40
N ASP A 163 -10.72 33.48 9.71
CA ASP A 163 -10.68 33.55 8.25
C ASP A 163 -9.26 33.58 7.66
N LYS A 164 -8.26 33.99 8.46
CA LYS A 164 -6.87 34.17 8.03
C LYS A 164 -5.93 33.23 8.78
N THR A 165 -5.01 32.61 8.05
CA THR A 165 -3.94 31.76 8.61
C THR A 165 -2.90 32.55 9.41
N LYS A 166 -2.71 33.84 9.10
CA LYS A 166 -1.88 34.76 9.88
C LYS A 166 -2.80 35.64 10.72
N SER A 167 -3.09 35.18 11.93
CA SER A 167 -3.92 35.84 12.93
C SER A 167 -3.13 35.95 14.23
#